data_AF-A0A7K5KHQ0-F1
#
_entry.id   AF-A0A7K5KHQ0-F1
#
_cell.length_a   1.000
_cell.length_b   1.000
_cell.length_c   1.000
_cell.angle_alpha   90.00
_cell.angle_beta   90.00
_cell.angle_gamma   90.00
#
_symmetry.space_group_name_H-M   'P 1'
#
loop_
_entity.id
_entity.type
_entity.pdbx_description
1 polymer ?
#
loop_
_entity_poly.entity_id
_entity_poly.type
_entity_poly.pdbx_seq_one_letter_code
_entity_poly.pdbx_strand_id
1 'polypeptide(L)'
;GLRLFDVRHKGERVAYEISVQEALSVYGSNCPGGMSTRYMDGSFGLGRYTSPLVRGVDCPYLATYLDVPYLANSQVPQITKNALCIFEQNLGSPLRRHYSNLQSLYYGGLVNSALVVRSIATVGNYDYVWDFIFYQNGAIEGKVQATGYPSSSFLHGDGLRYGNRLWEHTLGTVHTHFINYKVDLDVGGLKNSLVAHDMAFEMARAPWSPEQQIERPRLTKKVLDTEDQAAFRLQSKTPRYIYFAANSKNKWGHQRGYRIQITSFAGDHIPEASSMERAISWARYQLAVTRRKEEEPTSTSAYNQNDPWTPTVAFADFINNETITNEDLVAWITTGFLHIPHSEDIPNTVTVGNSVGFLLRPYNYYDLDPSIYSHDGVFFTSEQDFMACEINPLACLPKTASCLPNFPPFTYDGFQNM
;
A
#
# COMPACT_ATOMS: atom_id res chain seq x y z
N GLY A 1 -9.48 -2.02 -9.63
CA GLY A 1 -9.95 -0.75 -9.04
C GLY A 1 -9.05 0.38 -9.49
N LEU A 2 -8.63 1.25 -8.56
CA LEU A 2 -7.62 2.29 -8.81
C LEU A 2 -6.30 1.67 -9.31
N ARG A 3 -5.68 2.32 -10.29
CA ARG A 3 -4.43 1.88 -10.92
C ARG A 3 -3.65 3.06 -11.48
N LEU A 4 -2.32 2.93 -11.46
CA LEU A 4 -1.36 3.90 -11.94
C LEU A 4 -0.48 3.25 -12.99
N PHE A 5 -0.09 4.02 -14.01
CA PHE A 5 0.81 3.58 -15.07
C PHE A 5 1.94 4.58 -15.31
N ASP A 6 3.07 4.09 -15.80
CA ASP A 6 4.25 4.88 -16.15
C ASP A 6 4.68 5.82 -15.01
N VAL A 7 4.82 5.26 -13.81
CA VAL A 7 5.20 6.03 -12.63
C VAL A 7 6.67 6.41 -12.75
N ARG A 8 6.93 7.71 -12.85
CA ARG A 8 8.28 8.27 -12.97
C ARG A 8 8.66 9.15 -11.79
N HIS A 9 9.93 9.11 -11.42
CA HIS A 9 10.53 10.06 -10.49
C HIS A 9 11.77 10.68 -11.13
N LYS A 10 11.82 12.02 -11.16
CA LYS A 10 12.88 12.79 -11.84
C LYS A 10 13.11 12.36 -13.30
N GLY A 11 12.03 12.04 -14.01
CA GLY A 11 12.05 11.65 -15.43
C GLY A 11 12.35 10.17 -15.69
N GLU A 12 12.80 9.41 -14.69
CA GLU A 12 13.06 7.97 -14.82
C GLU A 12 11.85 7.15 -14.37
N ARG A 13 11.50 6.10 -15.13
CA ARG A 13 10.45 5.14 -14.72
C ARG A 13 10.92 4.29 -13.56
N VAL A 14 10.02 4.10 -12.59
CA VAL A 14 10.19 3.22 -11.43
C VAL A 14 9.25 2.02 -11.53
N ALA A 15 8.00 2.25 -11.91
CA ALA A 15 7.00 1.21 -12.07
C ALA A 15 6.24 1.41 -13.39
N TYR A 16 6.04 0.33 -14.14
CA TYR A 16 5.16 0.34 -15.30
C TYR A 16 3.70 0.40 -14.88
N GLU A 17 3.32 -0.42 -13.89
CA GLU A 17 1.96 -0.52 -13.37
C GLU A 17 1.96 -0.71 -11.84
N ILE A 18 1.09 0.01 -11.15
CA ILE A 18 0.73 -0.27 -9.75
C ILE A 18 -0.80 -0.31 -9.68
N SER A 19 -1.40 -1.46 -9.40
CA SER A 19 -2.85 -1.62 -9.51
C SER A 19 -3.47 -2.49 -8.42
N VAL A 20 -4.65 -2.06 -7.96
CA VAL A 20 -5.51 -2.87 -7.08
C VAL A 20 -6.10 -4.00 -7.90
N GLN A 21 -5.81 -5.23 -7.49
CA GLN A 21 -6.24 -6.45 -8.15
C GLN A 21 -7.55 -6.97 -7.56
N GLU A 22 -7.60 -7.18 -6.24
CA GLU A 22 -8.74 -7.81 -5.56
C GLU A 22 -8.85 -7.33 -4.10
N ALA A 23 -10.08 -7.35 -3.58
CA ALA A 23 -10.35 -7.27 -2.15
C ALA A 23 -11.25 -8.45 -1.76
N LEU A 24 -10.86 -9.16 -0.70
CA LEU A 24 -11.47 -10.41 -0.26
C LEU A 24 -11.89 -10.28 1.20
N SER A 25 -13.14 -10.64 1.48
CA SER A 25 -13.67 -10.79 2.84
C SER A 25 -14.16 -12.21 3.11
N VAL A 26 -13.66 -12.84 4.18
CA VAL A 26 -13.99 -14.23 4.56
C VAL A 26 -14.62 -14.25 5.94
N TYR A 27 -15.93 -14.55 6.03
CA TYR A 27 -16.71 -14.46 7.27
C TYR A 27 -16.86 -15.78 8.07
N GLY A 28 -17.04 -15.65 9.37
CA GLY A 28 -17.55 -16.70 10.25
C GLY A 28 -18.88 -16.30 10.87
N SER A 29 -19.84 -17.22 10.92
CA SER A 29 -21.13 -17.02 11.60
C SER A 29 -21.75 -18.38 11.93
N ASN A 30 -22.76 -18.40 12.79
CA ASN A 30 -23.66 -19.54 12.95
C ASN A 30 -24.94 -19.40 12.10
N CYS A 31 -25.13 -18.31 11.37
CA CYS A 31 -26.19 -18.15 10.38
C CYS A 31 -25.72 -18.60 8.98
N PRO A 32 -26.56 -19.31 8.19
CA PRO A 32 -26.19 -19.82 6.86
C PRO A 32 -25.63 -18.76 5.90
N GLY A 33 -26.17 -17.53 5.95
CA GLY A 33 -25.64 -16.39 5.19
C GLY A 33 -24.18 -16.11 5.56
N GLY A 34 -23.93 -15.61 6.77
CA GLY A 34 -22.57 -15.24 7.19
C GLY A 34 -21.55 -16.38 7.20
N MET A 35 -21.96 -17.63 7.44
CA MET A 35 -21.01 -18.76 7.48
C MET A 35 -20.47 -19.13 6.11
N SER A 36 -21.23 -18.84 5.03
CA SER A 36 -20.85 -19.14 3.65
C SER A 36 -20.26 -17.93 2.92
N THR A 37 -20.37 -16.72 3.48
CA THR A 37 -19.95 -15.49 2.82
C THR A 37 -18.44 -15.42 2.59
N ARG A 38 -18.06 -15.38 1.32
CA ARG A 38 -16.70 -15.20 0.82
C ARG A 38 -16.78 -14.20 -0.33
N TYR A 39 -16.59 -12.92 -0.02
CA TYR A 39 -16.73 -11.85 -1.02
C TYR A 39 -15.40 -11.62 -1.72
N MET A 40 -15.42 -11.63 -3.06
CA MET A 40 -14.36 -11.20 -3.95
C MET A 40 -14.85 -9.92 -4.64
N ASP A 41 -14.58 -8.77 -4.03
CA ASP A 41 -15.23 -7.49 -4.34
C ASP A 41 -14.93 -6.98 -5.75
N GLY A 42 -13.82 -7.40 -6.34
CA GLY A 42 -13.45 -7.20 -7.73
C GLY A 42 -14.48 -7.76 -8.70
N SER A 43 -15.20 -8.83 -8.33
CA SER A 43 -16.28 -9.41 -9.14
C SER A 43 -17.57 -8.58 -9.14
N PHE A 44 -17.84 -7.84 -8.06
CA PHE A 44 -18.91 -6.83 -8.06
C PHE A 44 -18.49 -5.58 -8.86
N GLY A 45 -17.19 -5.29 -8.81
CA GLY A 45 -16.54 -4.24 -9.58
C GLY A 45 -16.10 -3.08 -8.69
N LEU A 46 -14.92 -3.20 -8.07
CA LEU A 46 -14.36 -2.14 -7.21
C LEU A 46 -14.35 -0.74 -7.86
N GLY A 47 -14.09 -0.66 -9.17
CA GLY A 47 -14.14 0.62 -9.90
C GLY A 47 -15.55 1.08 -10.28
N ARG A 48 -16.51 0.15 -10.41
CA ARG A 48 -17.92 0.47 -10.63
C ARG A 48 -18.56 1.04 -9.37
N TYR A 49 -18.18 0.49 -8.21
CA TYR A 49 -18.63 0.93 -6.90
C TYR A 49 -17.81 2.08 -6.32
N THR A 50 -16.99 2.76 -7.13
CA THR A 50 -16.35 4.01 -6.71
C THR A 50 -17.44 5.05 -6.47
N SER A 51 -17.47 5.59 -5.25
CA SER A 51 -18.48 6.56 -4.81
C SER A 51 -18.00 8.01 -4.97
N PRO A 52 -18.91 8.99 -5.18
CA PRO A 52 -18.56 10.40 -5.17
C PRO A 52 -17.93 10.83 -3.85
N LEU A 53 -16.74 11.45 -3.91
CA LEU A 53 -16.03 11.91 -2.71
C LEU A 53 -16.63 13.22 -2.19
N VAL A 54 -16.93 13.26 -0.90
CA VAL A 54 -17.47 14.44 -0.20
C VAL A 54 -16.34 15.42 0.10
N ARG A 55 -16.39 16.59 -0.55
CA ARG A 55 -15.36 17.62 -0.42
C ARG A 55 -15.20 18.09 1.03
N GLY A 56 -13.99 17.98 1.55
CA GLY A 56 -13.64 18.38 2.93
C GLY A 56 -13.83 17.30 3.98
N VAL A 57 -14.40 16.15 3.62
CA VAL A 57 -14.54 14.97 4.48
C VAL A 57 -13.60 13.88 3.99
N ASP A 58 -13.83 13.38 2.78
CA ASP A 58 -13.06 12.26 2.22
C ASP A 58 -11.68 12.67 1.74
N CYS A 59 -11.53 13.93 1.31
CA CYS A 59 -10.26 14.55 0.99
C CYS A 59 -10.24 16.01 1.46
N PRO A 60 -9.05 16.65 1.55
CA PRO A 60 -8.95 18.06 1.85
C PRO A 60 -9.86 18.92 0.96
N TYR A 61 -10.38 20.01 1.53
CA TYR A 61 -11.38 20.82 0.83
C TYR A 61 -10.86 21.41 -0.49
N LEU A 62 -9.57 21.73 -0.55
CA LEU A 62 -8.89 22.29 -1.72
C LEU A 62 -8.28 21.22 -2.65
N ALA A 63 -8.57 19.94 -2.43
CA ALA A 63 -8.16 18.90 -3.36
C ALA A 63 -8.76 19.14 -4.76
N THR A 64 -8.07 18.65 -5.78
CA THR A 64 -8.60 18.56 -7.14
C THR A 64 -9.41 17.29 -7.24
N TYR A 65 -10.69 17.39 -7.57
CA TYR A 65 -11.58 16.24 -7.73
C TYR A 65 -11.78 15.97 -9.22
N LEU A 66 -11.81 14.69 -9.59
CA LEU A 66 -11.95 14.25 -10.97
C LEU A 66 -13.13 13.31 -11.10
N ASP A 67 -13.88 13.51 -12.17
CA ASP A 67 -14.98 12.64 -12.59
C ASP A 67 -14.45 11.40 -13.31
N VAL A 68 -15.12 10.26 -13.13
CA VAL A 68 -14.77 9.01 -13.81
C VAL A 68 -15.97 8.51 -14.62
N PRO A 69 -15.88 8.42 -15.96
CA PRO A 69 -16.90 7.80 -16.78
C PRO A 69 -16.80 6.27 -16.71
N TYR A 70 -17.94 5.59 -16.74
CA TYR A 70 -18.01 4.13 -16.80
C TYR A 70 -19.23 3.66 -17.61
N LEU A 71 -19.18 2.44 -18.13
CA LEU A 71 -20.30 1.78 -18.80
C LEU A 71 -20.43 0.36 -18.25
N ALA A 72 -21.36 0.17 -17.32
CA ALA A 72 -21.65 -1.13 -16.72
C ALA A 72 -23.16 -1.23 -16.43
N ASN A 73 -23.76 -2.37 -16.75
CA ASN A 73 -25.21 -2.63 -16.56
C ASN A 73 -26.13 -1.53 -17.12
N SER A 74 -25.67 -0.84 -18.17
CA SER A 74 -26.33 0.30 -18.80
C SER A 74 -26.04 0.28 -20.31
N GLN A 75 -26.92 0.88 -21.10
CA GLN A 75 -26.69 1.12 -22.53
C GLN A 75 -26.05 2.50 -22.80
N VAL A 76 -26.03 3.38 -21.80
CA VAL A 76 -25.45 4.73 -21.89
C VAL A 76 -24.32 4.89 -20.87
N PRO A 77 -23.21 5.59 -21.24
CA PRO A 77 -22.15 5.89 -20.29
C PRO A 77 -22.68 6.72 -19.12
N GLN A 78 -22.28 6.33 -17.92
CA GLN A 78 -22.53 7.06 -16.69
C GLN A 78 -21.24 7.75 -16.24
N ILE A 79 -21.38 8.76 -15.39
CA ILE A 79 -20.24 9.49 -14.81
C ILE A 79 -20.40 9.51 -13.31
N THR A 80 -19.42 8.93 -12.59
CA THR A 80 -19.29 9.15 -11.16
C THR A 80 -18.57 10.48 -10.96
N LYS A 81 -19.30 11.47 -10.44
CA LYS A 81 -18.77 12.80 -10.12
C LYS A 81 -17.81 12.72 -8.95
N ASN A 82 -16.71 13.48 -8.99
CA ASN A 82 -15.73 13.55 -7.90
C ASN A 82 -15.23 12.16 -7.41
N ALA A 83 -15.10 11.19 -8.30
CA ALA A 83 -14.73 9.80 -7.98
C ALA A 83 -13.26 9.62 -7.54
N LEU A 84 -12.41 10.58 -7.91
CA LEU A 84 -11.01 10.64 -7.52
C LEU A 84 -10.70 12.01 -6.93
N CYS A 85 -9.76 12.06 -5.99
CA CYS A 85 -9.18 13.32 -5.55
C CYS A 85 -7.65 13.25 -5.56
N ILE A 86 -7.02 14.37 -5.91
CA ILE A 86 -5.58 14.54 -5.95
C ILE A 86 -5.22 15.76 -5.12
N PHE A 87 -4.31 15.60 -4.16
CA PHE A 87 -3.91 16.67 -3.26
C PHE A 87 -2.49 16.49 -2.72
N GLU A 88 -1.84 17.60 -2.38
CA GLU A 88 -0.64 17.60 -1.56
C GLU A 88 -1.02 17.69 -0.08
N GLN A 89 -0.38 16.89 0.76
CA GLN A 89 -0.64 16.82 2.19
C GLN A 89 0.66 17.03 2.96
N ASN A 90 0.66 18.01 3.87
CA ASN A 90 1.67 18.08 4.92
C ASN A 90 1.37 17.01 5.97
N LEU A 91 2.30 16.09 6.20
CA LEU A 91 2.14 14.93 7.08
C LEU A 91 2.42 15.25 8.56
N GLY A 92 2.64 16.51 8.92
CA GLY A 92 2.82 16.95 10.31
C GLY A 92 4.12 16.47 10.97
N SER A 93 5.05 15.92 10.19
CA SER A 93 6.37 15.47 10.61
C SER A 93 7.44 15.96 9.64
N PRO A 94 8.71 16.09 10.06
CA PRO A 94 9.79 16.37 9.11
C PRO A 94 10.15 15.10 8.32
N LEU A 95 10.41 15.23 7.02
CA LEU A 95 10.93 14.14 6.20
C LEU A 95 12.34 13.76 6.68
N ARG A 96 13.14 14.78 6.97
CA ARG A 96 14.46 14.67 7.57
C ARG A 96 14.74 15.93 8.39
N ARG A 97 15.48 15.79 9.48
CA ARG A 97 16.03 16.93 10.23
C ARG A 97 17.28 16.55 11.02
N HIS A 98 18.18 17.50 11.19
CA HIS A 98 19.32 17.42 12.09
C HIS A 98 19.52 18.78 12.77
N TYR A 99 19.88 18.73 14.05
CA TYR A 99 20.28 19.90 14.83
C TYR A 99 21.60 19.54 15.45
N SER A 100 22.64 20.28 15.08
CA SER A 100 23.99 20.05 15.58
C SER A 100 24.29 21.10 16.63
N ASN A 101 24.66 20.62 17.82
CA ASN A 101 25.17 21.42 18.93
C ASN A 101 26.60 21.02 19.32
N LEU A 102 27.26 20.22 18.48
CA LEU A 102 28.56 19.62 18.77
C LEU A 102 29.50 19.89 17.59
N GLN A 103 30.67 20.46 17.89
CA GLN A 103 31.66 20.95 16.91
C GLN A 103 31.17 22.10 16.03
N SER A 104 30.11 21.91 15.25
CA SER A 104 29.48 22.92 14.42
C SER A 104 28.04 23.15 14.86
N LEU A 105 27.61 24.41 14.88
CA LEU A 105 26.27 24.80 15.32
C LEU A 105 25.40 25.11 14.09
N TYR A 106 24.47 24.22 13.77
CA TYR A 106 23.56 24.40 12.63
C TYR A 106 22.26 23.61 12.78
N TYR A 107 21.27 24.01 11.99
CA TYR A 107 20.04 23.26 11.77
C TYR A 107 19.89 22.98 10.27
N GLY A 108 19.41 21.78 9.94
CA GLY A 108 19.02 21.40 8.58
C GLY A 108 17.79 20.51 8.62
N GLY A 109 16.74 20.84 7.87
CA GLY A 109 15.50 20.09 7.88
C GLY A 109 14.67 20.24 6.61
N LEU A 110 13.68 19.38 6.46
CA LEU A 110 12.72 19.39 5.38
C LEU A 110 11.38 18.89 5.92
N VAL A 111 10.31 19.63 5.66
CA VAL A 111 8.94 19.22 5.98
C VAL A 111 8.57 17.97 5.18
N ASN A 112 7.79 17.05 5.76
CA ASN A 112 7.27 15.90 5.04
C ASN A 112 5.95 16.26 4.36
N SER A 113 6.02 16.54 3.07
CA SER A 113 4.85 16.68 2.20
C SER A 113 4.77 15.49 1.25
N ALA A 114 3.55 15.05 0.94
CA ALA A 114 3.32 13.97 -0.01
C ALA A 114 2.15 14.29 -0.94
N LEU A 115 2.25 13.82 -2.19
CA LEU A 115 1.16 13.84 -3.15
C LEU A 115 0.31 12.59 -2.95
N VAL A 116 -1.00 12.75 -2.83
CA VAL A 116 -1.96 11.65 -2.62
C VAL A 116 -2.93 11.60 -3.79
N VAL A 117 -3.14 10.41 -4.34
CA VAL A 117 -4.22 10.08 -5.27
C VAL A 117 -5.15 9.10 -4.55
N ARG A 118 -6.40 9.50 -4.34
CA ARG A 118 -7.38 8.72 -3.57
C ARG A 118 -8.62 8.39 -4.38
N SER A 119 -9.16 7.19 -4.13
CA SER A 119 -10.48 6.74 -4.57
C SER A 119 -11.15 5.96 -3.43
N ILE A 120 -12.46 6.07 -3.28
CA ILE A 120 -13.22 5.28 -2.30
C ILE A 120 -14.18 4.36 -3.05
N ALA A 121 -14.14 3.07 -2.75
CA ALA A 121 -15.06 2.09 -3.29
C ALA A 121 -16.01 1.61 -2.19
N THR A 122 -17.30 1.89 -2.35
CA THR A 122 -18.36 1.50 -1.41
C THR A 122 -19.04 0.24 -1.91
N VAL A 123 -18.54 -0.94 -1.52
CA VAL A 123 -19.07 -2.23 -1.95
C VAL A 123 -19.98 -2.79 -0.87
N GLY A 124 -21.29 -2.68 -1.09
CA GLY A 124 -22.29 -3.11 -0.13
C GLY A 124 -22.18 -2.32 1.17
N ASN A 125 -21.62 -2.94 2.20
CA ASN A 125 -21.49 -2.36 3.55
C ASN A 125 -20.13 -1.69 3.81
N TYR A 126 -19.07 -2.06 3.09
CA TYR A 126 -17.73 -1.54 3.30
C TYR A 126 -17.39 -0.37 2.38
N ASP A 127 -16.67 0.59 2.93
CA ASP A 127 -16.02 1.69 2.23
C ASP A 127 -14.51 1.47 2.27
N TYR A 128 -13.92 1.12 1.12
CA TYR A 128 -12.49 0.95 0.97
C TYR A 128 -11.85 2.24 0.47
N VAL A 129 -11.02 2.85 1.31
CA VAL A 129 -10.26 4.06 0.97
C VAL A 129 -8.92 3.63 0.37
N TRP A 130 -8.76 3.81 -0.93
CA TRP A 130 -7.56 3.46 -1.69
C TRP A 130 -6.70 4.69 -1.90
N ASP A 131 -5.47 4.66 -1.38
CA ASP A 131 -4.48 5.72 -1.52
C ASP A 131 -3.24 5.22 -2.25
N PHE A 132 -2.80 5.99 -3.24
CA PHE A 132 -1.41 5.98 -3.69
C PHE A 132 -0.73 7.28 -3.28
N ILE A 133 0.37 7.18 -2.53
CA ILE A 133 1.05 8.29 -1.90
C ILE A 133 2.48 8.38 -2.43
N PHE A 134 2.90 9.58 -2.85
CA PHE A 134 4.24 9.83 -3.40
C PHE A 134 5.01 10.80 -2.50
N TYR A 135 6.18 10.35 -2.05
CA TYR A 135 7.02 11.08 -1.13
C TYR A 135 8.15 11.83 -1.84
N GLN A 136 8.57 12.97 -1.28
CA GLN A 136 9.65 13.81 -1.82
C GLN A 136 11.01 13.10 -1.97
N ASN A 137 11.23 11.97 -1.28
CA ASN A 137 12.45 11.16 -1.39
C ASN A 137 12.36 10.06 -2.48
N GLY A 138 11.29 10.04 -3.29
CA GLY A 138 11.08 9.05 -4.34
C GLY A 138 10.48 7.71 -3.88
N ALA A 139 10.03 7.63 -2.62
CA ALA A 139 9.24 6.50 -2.14
C ALA A 139 7.78 6.61 -2.61
N ILE A 140 7.14 5.46 -2.81
CA ILE A 140 5.74 5.33 -3.19
C ILE A 140 5.07 4.42 -2.17
N GLU A 141 3.85 4.73 -1.74
CA GLU A 141 3.07 3.88 -0.84
C GLU A 141 1.71 3.57 -1.45
N GLY A 142 1.37 2.28 -1.47
CA GLY A 142 0.01 1.82 -1.72
C GLY A 142 -0.64 1.48 -0.39
N LYS A 143 -1.76 2.13 -0.08
CA LYS A 143 -2.43 2.03 1.22
C LYS A 143 -3.92 1.82 1.00
N VAL A 144 -4.51 0.96 1.83
CA VAL A 144 -5.95 0.76 1.92
C VAL A 144 -6.40 0.89 3.37
N GLN A 145 -7.55 1.53 3.57
CA GLN A 145 -8.23 1.59 4.85
C GLN A 145 -9.67 1.11 4.67
N ALA A 146 -10.17 0.32 5.61
CA ALA A 146 -11.57 -0.09 5.63
C ALA A 146 -12.34 0.77 6.64
N THR A 147 -13.49 1.30 6.20
CA THR A 147 -14.51 1.97 7.02
C THR A 147 -15.89 1.52 6.53
N GLY A 148 -16.95 2.17 6.97
CA GLY A 148 -18.31 1.80 6.62
C GLY A 148 -18.91 0.85 7.67
N TYR A 149 -20.01 0.19 7.31
CA TYR A 149 -20.76 -0.64 8.25
C TYR A 149 -20.17 -2.05 8.33
N PRO A 150 -20.01 -2.63 9.52
CA PRO A 150 -19.69 -4.05 9.61
C PRO A 150 -20.88 -4.89 9.11
N SER A 151 -20.61 -5.93 8.32
CA SER A 151 -21.63 -6.93 8.03
C SER A 151 -21.98 -7.67 9.33
N SER A 152 -23.27 -7.98 9.51
CA SER A 152 -23.79 -8.58 10.73
C SER A 152 -24.68 -9.80 10.47
N SER A 153 -24.83 -10.63 11.50
CA SER A 153 -25.85 -11.68 11.56
C SER A 153 -26.80 -11.40 12.72
N PHE A 154 -27.99 -12.02 12.70
CA PHE A 154 -28.87 -11.99 13.86
C PHE A 154 -28.22 -12.76 15.01
N LEU A 155 -28.12 -12.12 16.18
CA LEU A 155 -27.55 -12.78 17.36
C LEU A 155 -28.51 -13.85 17.88
N HIS A 156 -28.12 -15.12 17.73
CA HIS A 156 -28.88 -16.26 18.22
C HIS A 156 -27.94 -17.39 18.66
N GLY A 157 -28.42 -18.23 19.58
CA GLY A 157 -27.76 -19.47 19.99
C GLY A 157 -26.31 -19.26 20.43
N ASP A 158 -25.39 -20.00 19.80
CA ASP A 158 -23.95 -19.96 20.06
C ASP A 158 -23.18 -18.91 19.24
N GLY A 159 -23.87 -17.89 18.71
CA GLY A 159 -23.31 -16.91 17.76
C GLY A 159 -22.07 -16.17 18.29
N LEU A 160 -21.93 -16.04 19.61
CA LEU A 160 -20.75 -15.43 20.25
C LEU A 160 -19.44 -16.24 20.07
N ARG A 161 -19.51 -17.46 19.54
CA ARG A 161 -18.31 -18.18 19.06
C ARG A 161 -17.75 -17.59 17.77
N TYR A 162 -18.53 -16.79 17.06
CA TYR A 162 -18.23 -16.24 15.74
C TYR A 162 -18.15 -14.70 15.74
N GLY A 163 -18.00 -14.07 16.91
CA GLY A 163 -17.86 -12.62 17.02
C GLY A 163 -18.49 -12.04 18.28
N ASN A 164 -18.65 -10.71 18.31
CA ASN A 164 -19.18 -10.00 19.47
C ASN A 164 -20.61 -9.50 19.22
N ARG A 165 -21.39 -9.39 20.30
CA ARG A 165 -22.68 -8.69 20.27
C ARG A 165 -22.43 -7.18 20.12
N LEU A 166 -22.91 -6.59 19.04
CA LEU A 166 -22.78 -5.15 18.76
C LEU A 166 -24.00 -4.35 19.20
N TRP A 167 -25.17 -4.99 19.23
CA TRP A 167 -26.44 -4.38 19.64
C TRP A 167 -27.40 -5.44 20.19
N GLU A 168 -28.63 -5.07 20.53
CA GLU A 168 -29.59 -5.98 21.19
C GLU A 168 -29.76 -7.33 20.46
N HIS A 169 -29.83 -7.33 19.13
CA HIS A 169 -29.99 -8.55 18.32
C HIS A 169 -28.94 -8.69 17.20
N THR A 170 -27.81 -8.00 17.35
CA THR A 170 -26.82 -7.86 16.26
C THR A 170 -25.52 -8.52 16.65
N LEU A 171 -25.13 -9.56 15.92
CA LEU A 171 -23.82 -10.20 15.98
C LEU A 171 -22.91 -9.56 14.94
N GLY A 172 -21.81 -8.97 15.39
CA GLY A 172 -20.70 -8.56 14.55
C GLY A 172 -19.85 -9.76 14.22
N THR A 173 -19.98 -10.28 13.01
CA THR A 173 -19.36 -11.54 12.59
C THR A 173 -17.86 -11.37 12.34
N VAL A 174 -17.05 -12.26 12.91
CA VAL A 174 -15.61 -12.33 12.67
C VAL A 174 -15.32 -12.55 11.19
N HIS A 175 -14.32 -11.86 10.66
CA HIS A 175 -13.90 -12.04 9.28
C HIS A 175 -12.47 -11.56 9.04
N THR A 176 -11.88 -11.99 7.94
CA THR A 176 -10.58 -11.47 7.48
C THR A 176 -10.76 -10.61 6.24
N HIS A 177 -9.95 -9.55 6.14
CA HIS A 177 -9.75 -8.76 4.94
C HIS A 177 -8.42 -9.16 4.30
N PHE A 178 -8.42 -9.46 3.01
CA PHE A 178 -7.23 -9.60 2.19
C PHE A 178 -7.33 -8.71 0.95
N ILE A 179 -6.24 -8.06 0.59
CA ILE A 179 -6.16 -7.13 -0.52
C ILE A 179 -4.96 -7.52 -1.36
N ASN A 180 -5.14 -7.62 -2.68
CA ASN A 180 -4.05 -7.90 -3.60
C ASN A 180 -3.70 -6.70 -4.47
N TYR A 181 -2.41 -6.48 -4.64
CA TYR A 181 -1.85 -5.48 -5.55
C TYR A 181 -0.91 -6.14 -6.54
N LYS A 182 -0.95 -5.67 -7.79
CA LYS A 182 0.06 -5.91 -8.80
C LYS A 182 1.01 -4.71 -8.83
N VAL A 183 2.30 -4.98 -8.79
CA VAL A 183 3.37 -3.98 -8.73
C VAL A 183 4.44 -4.37 -9.73
N ASP A 184 4.32 -3.84 -10.95
CA ASP A 184 5.18 -4.08 -12.09
C ASP A 184 6.33 -3.06 -12.07
N LEU A 185 7.51 -3.50 -11.62
CA LEU A 185 8.67 -2.64 -11.34
C LEU A 185 9.72 -2.72 -12.46
N ASP A 186 9.99 -1.58 -13.07
CA ASP A 186 11.00 -1.41 -14.13
C ASP A 186 12.25 -0.72 -13.58
N VAL A 187 12.86 -1.26 -12.52
CA VAL A 187 13.93 -0.55 -11.80
C VAL A 187 15.17 -0.41 -12.67
N GLY A 188 15.44 0.81 -13.16
CA GLY A 188 16.55 1.04 -14.08
C GLY A 188 16.40 0.32 -15.42
N GLY A 189 15.16 0.00 -15.83
CA GLY A 189 14.80 -0.76 -17.02
C GLY A 189 14.11 -2.07 -16.71
N LEU A 190 13.64 -2.77 -17.75
CA LEU A 190 12.82 -3.99 -17.63
C LEU A 190 13.54 -5.13 -16.89
N LYS A 191 14.84 -5.32 -17.15
CA LYS A 191 15.57 -6.49 -16.63
C LYS A 191 16.00 -6.29 -15.19
N ASN A 192 15.34 -7.00 -14.27
CA ASN A 192 15.55 -6.93 -12.84
C ASN A 192 15.89 -8.31 -12.26
N SER A 193 16.48 -8.32 -11.06
CA SER A 193 16.65 -9.53 -10.24
C SER A 193 16.13 -9.26 -8.84
N LEU A 194 15.62 -10.28 -8.15
CA LEU A 194 15.15 -10.12 -6.78
C LEU A 194 16.25 -10.46 -5.77
N VAL A 195 16.50 -9.54 -4.84
CA VAL A 195 17.55 -9.72 -3.81
C VAL A 195 16.96 -9.60 -2.41
N ALA A 196 17.30 -10.56 -1.58
CA ALA A 196 17.00 -10.60 -0.16
C ALA A 196 18.25 -10.25 0.67
N HIS A 197 18.13 -9.20 1.48
CA HIS A 197 19.08 -8.85 2.53
C HIS A 197 18.45 -9.09 3.91
N ASP A 198 19.27 -9.57 4.85
CA ASP A 198 18.89 -9.70 6.26
C ASP A 198 20.14 -9.49 7.13
N MET A 199 20.04 -9.77 8.43
CA MET A 199 21.19 -9.82 9.33
C MET A 199 21.28 -11.17 10.04
N ALA A 200 22.51 -11.53 10.37
CA ALA A 200 22.85 -12.57 11.32
C ALA A 200 23.87 -12.02 12.31
N PHE A 201 24.00 -12.64 13.47
CA PHE A 201 25.14 -12.39 14.35
C PHE A 201 26.25 -13.39 14.05
N GLU A 202 27.49 -12.95 14.16
CA GLU A 202 28.67 -13.80 14.20
C GLU A 202 29.45 -13.52 15.49
N MET A 203 29.83 -14.59 16.19
CA MET A 203 30.73 -14.48 17.34
C MET A 203 32.14 -14.28 16.82
N ALA A 204 32.72 -13.11 17.06
CA ALA A 204 34.10 -12.79 16.69
C ALA A 204 34.94 -12.51 17.93
N ARG A 205 36.24 -12.85 17.90
CA ARG A 205 37.18 -12.37 18.93
C ARG A 205 37.40 -10.87 18.74
N ALA A 206 37.45 -10.13 19.84
CA ALA A 206 37.74 -8.70 19.78
C ALA A 206 39.16 -8.48 19.24
N PRO A 207 39.36 -7.73 18.13
CA PRO A 207 40.68 -7.49 17.57
C PRO A 207 41.66 -6.82 18.53
N TRP A 208 41.14 -6.08 19.52
CA TRP A 208 41.91 -5.39 20.56
C TRP A 208 42.09 -6.19 21.85
N SER A 209 41.44 -7.34 22.01
CA SER A 209 41.57 -8.19 23.21
C SER A 209 41.29 -9.67 22.89
N PRO A 210 42.31 -10.54 22.84
CA PRO A 210 42.15 -11.95 22.49
C PRO A 210 41.23 -12.76 23.42
N GLU A 211 41.03 -12.30 24.65
CA GLU A 211 40.20 -12.96 25.67
C GLU A 211 38.71 -12.61 25.55
N GLN A 212 38.37 -11.55 24.82
CA GLN A 212 37.00 -11.08 24.66
C GLN A 212 36.35 -11.60 23.38
N GLN A 213 35.07 -11.96 23.47
CA GLN A 213 34.21 -12.20 22.32
C GLN A 213 33.22 -11.06 22.14
N ILE A 214 32.81 -10.83 20.89
CA ILE A 214 31.83 -9.83 20.50
C ILE A 214 30.79 -10.45 19.56
N GLU A 215 29.53 -10.11 19.78
CA GLU A 215 28.39 -10.43 18.92
C GLU A 215 28.34 -9.41 17.78
N ARG A 216 29.01 -9.69 16.66
CA ARG A 216 29.06 -8.77 15.53
C ARG A 216 27.84 -8.98 14.61
N PRO A 217 26.97 -7.98 14.39
CA PRO A 217 25.95 -8.10 13.36
C PRO A 217 26.62 -8.07 11.97
N ARG A 218 26.21 -8.98 11.10
CA ARG A 218 26.65 -9.05 9.71
C ARG A 218 25.46 -9.05 8.76
N LEU A 219 25.66 -8.45 7.59
CA LEU A 219 24.71 -8.51 6.48
C LEU A 219 24.70 -9.92 5.87
N THR A 220 23.51 -10.45 5.62
CA THR A 220 23.33 -11.63 4.76
C THR A 220 22.71 -11.17 3.45
N LYS A 221 23.17 -11.78 2.34
CA LYS A 221 22.64 -11.51 0.99
C LYS A 221 22.31 -12.82 0.31
N LYS A 222 21.13 -12.89 -0.30
CA LYS A 222 20.69 -13.98 -1.16
C LYS A 222 20.03 -13.40 -2.41
N VAL A 223 20.43 -13.86 -3.59
CA VAL A 223 19.68 -13.61 -4.83
C VAL A 223 18.64 -14.72 -4.94
N LEU A 224 17.40 -14.36 -5.27
CA LEU A 224 16.30 -15.29 -5.45
C LEU A 224 16.14 -15.51 -6.95
N ASP A 225 16.50 -16.71 -7.41
CA ASP A 225 16.69 -16.97 -8.85
C ASP A 225 15.45 -17.59 -9.54
N THR A 226 14.49 -18.10 -8.76
CA THR A 226 13.24 -18.69 -9.26
C THR A 226 12.02 -18.16 -8.51
N GLU A 227 10.86 -18.22 -9.16
CA GLU A 227 9.57 -17.78 -8.59
C GLU A 227 9.25 -18.45 -7.26
N ASP A 228 9.52 -19.76 -7.13
CA ASP A 228 9.30 -20.51 -5.89
C ASP A 228 10.09 -19.95 -4.71
N GLN A 229 11.31 -19.45 -4.94
CA GLN A 229 12.12 -18.82 -3.89
C GLN A 229 11.63 -17.42 -3.52
N ALA A 230 10.85 -16.78 -4.41
CA ALA A 230 10.31 -15.45 -4.25
C ALA A 230 8.82 -15.44 -3.85
N ALA A 231 8.22 -16.62 -3.66
CA ALA A 231 6.85 -16.81 -3.19
C ALA A 231 6.82 -17.02 -1.67
N PHE A 232 6.60 -15.94 -0.92
CA PHE A 232 6.53 -15.93 0.53
C PHE A 232 5.10 -16.13 1.02
N ARG A 233 4.82 -17.27 1.65
CA ARG A 233 3.52 -17.55 2.30
C ARG A 233 3.29 -16.67 3.53
N LEU A 234 2.03 -16.38 3.88
CA LEU A 234 1.65 -15.46 4.97
C LEU A 234 2.37 -15.70 6.32
N GLN A 235 2.52 -16.95 6.73
CA GLN A 235 3.13 -17.32 8.02
C GLN A 235 4.64 -17.62 7.91
N SER A 236 5.23 -17.45 6.73
CA SER A 236 6.66 -17.72 6.53
C SER A 236 7.52 -16.55 7.00
N LYS A 237 8.73 -16.86 7.46
CA LYS A 237 9.71 -15.82 7.77
C LYS A 237 10.13 -15.11 6.47
N THR A 238 9.75 -13.85 6.31
CA THR A 238 10.19 -13.01 5.20
C THR A 238 11.50 -12.31 5.51
N PRO A 239 12.43 -12.20 4.54
CA PRO A 239 13.61 -11.35 4.69
C PRO A 239 13.22 -9.91 5.03
N ARG A 240 13.97 -9.28 5.94
CA ARG A 240 13.70 -7.88 6.33
C ARG A 240 13.86 -6.90 5.17
N TYR A 241 14.71 -7.19 4.19
CA TYR A 241 14.91 -6.39 3.00
C TYR A 241 14.73 -7.28 1.76
N ILE A 242 13.69 -7.01 0.98
CA ILE A 242 13.47 -7.63 -0.33
C ILE A 242 13.35 -6.50 -1.34
N TYR A 243 14.16 -6.53 -2.39
CA TYR A 243 14.21 -5.44 -3.35
C TYR A 243 14.49 -5.93 -4.77
N PHE A 244 13.90 -5.23 -5.73
CA PHE A 244 14.16 -5.38 -7.14
C PHE A 244 15.46 -4.64 -7.43
N ALA A 245 16.42 -5.35 -8.02
CA ALA A 245 17.75 -4.85 -8.32
C ALA A 245 17.95 -4.74 -9.83
N ALA A 246 18.35 -3.56 -10.27
CA ALA A 246 18.81 -3.32 -11.63
C ALA A 246 20.21 -3.91 -11.85
N ASN A 247 20.57 -4.11 -13.12
CA ASN A 247 21.97 -4.38 -13.49
C ASN A 247 22.87 -3.16 -13.33
N SER A 248 22.29 -1.96 -13.38
CA SER A 248 23.01 -0.71 -13.20
C SER A 248 23.38 -0.49 -11.75
N LYS A 249 24.50 0.22 -11.52
CA LYS A 249 25.02 0.53 -10.19
C LYS A 249 24.95 2.03 -9.95
N ASN A 250 24.80 2.42 -8.68
CA ASN A 250 25.02 3.80 -8.27
C ASN A 250 26.53 4.10 -8.22
N LYS A 251 26.87 5.36 -7.94
CA LYS A 251 28.26 5.85 -7.84
C LYS A 251 29.12 5.07 -6.84
N TRP A 252 28.51 4.42 -5.86
CA TRP A 252 29.19 3.65 -4.81
C TRP A 252 29.37 2.16 -5.16
N GLY A 253 28.95 1.74 -6.36
CA GLY A 253 29.12 0.38 -6.84
C GLY A 253 28.04 -0.61 -6.37
N HIS A 254 26.99 -0.13 -5.70
CA HIS A 254 25.83 -0.95 -5.31
C HIS A 254 24.81 -0.99 -6.44
N GLN A 255 24.15 -2.14 -6.64
CA GLN A 255 23.03 -2.24 -7.59
C GLN A 255 21.92 -1.26 -7.20
N ARG A 256 21.41 -0.53 -8.18
CA ARG A 256 20.26 0.36 -8.01
C ARG A 256 19.03 -0.50 -7.75
N GLY A 257 18.24 -0.17 -6.72
CA GLY A 257 17.10 -1.01 -6.36
C GLY A 257 15.92 -0.28 -5.75
N TYR A 258 14.74 -0.89 -5.84
CA TYR A 258 13.55 -0.48 -5.08
C TYR A 258 13.12 -1.61 -4.15
N ARG A 259 13.08 -1.31 -2.85
CA ARG A 259 12.70 -2.23 -1.78
C ARG A 259 11.19 -2.23 -1.58
N ILE A 260 10.63 -3.41 -1.43
CA ILE A 260 9.26 -3.62 -0.99
C ILE A 260 9.25 -3.74 0.54
N GLN A 261 8.37 -2.97 1.19
CA GLN A 261 8.15 -3.02 2.63
C GLN A 261 6.64 -3.12 2.88
N ILE A 262 6.19 -4.27 3.37
CA ILE A 262 4.75 -4.58 3.52
C ILE A 262 4.32 -4.27 4.96
N THR A 263 3.18 -3.61 5.11
CA THR A 263 2.46 -3.41 6.38
C THR A 263 1.15 -4.20 6.32
N SER A 264 1.11 -5.34 7.01
CA SER A 264 -0.01 -6.26 7.01
C SER A 264 -0.13 -6.95 8.36
N PHE A 265 -1.35 -7.22 8.79
CA PHE A 265 -1.70 -7.99 9.97
C PHE A 265 -2.65 -9.13 9.59
N ALA A 266 -2.49 -9.65 8.37
CA ALA A 266 -3.38 -10.61 7.75
C ALA A 266 -3.70 -11.79 8.67
N GLY A 267 -4.98 -12.14 8.71
CA GLY A 267 -5.42 -13.36 9.39
C GLY A 267 -5.02 -14.62 8.63
N ASP A 268 -5.44 -15.77 9.15
CA ASP A 268 -5.22 -17.03 8.47
C ASP A 268 -6.01 -17.09 7.16
N HIS A 269 -5.36 -17.60 6.12
CA HIS A 269 -6.00 -17.89 4.84
C HIS A 269 -6.86 -19.14 4.96
N ILE A 270 -7.84 -19.29 4.06
CA ILE A 270 -8.67 -20.50 4.05
C ILE A 270 -7.82 -21.74 3.76
N PRO A 271 -8.14 -22.93 4.29
CA PRO A 271 -7.35 -24.12 4.03
C PRO A 271 -7.25 -24.44 2.53
N GLU A 272 -6.04 -24.78 2.04
CA GLU A 272 -5.80 -25.20 0.64
C GLU A 272 -6.62 -26.44 0.24
N ALA A 273 -7.08 -27.25 1.21
CA ALA A 273 -7.99 -28.36 0.97
C ALA A 273 -9.42 -27.93 0.58
N SER A 274 -9.75 -26.65 0.73
CA SER A 274 -11.05 -26.10 0.34
C SER A 274 -11.18 -26.08 -1.18
N SER A 275 -12.29 -26.64 -1.68
CA SER A 275 -12.60 -26.67 -3.12
C SER A 275 -12.66 -25.32 -3.83
N MET A 276 -12.78 -24.22 -3.08
CA MET A 276 -12.86 -22.84 -3.59
C MET A 276 -11.55 -22.05 -3.41
N GLU A 277 -10.51 -22.64 -2.82
CA GLU A 277 -9.26 -21.94 -2.52
C GLU A 277 -8.54 -21.43 -3.77
N ARG A 278 -8.56 -22.21 -4.86
CA ARG A 278 -7.87 -21.83 -6.11
C ARG A 278 -8.30 -20.46 -6.65
N ALA A 279 -9.54 -20.04 -6.43
CA ALA A 279 -10.03 -18.73 -6.87
C ALA A 279 -9.39 -17.54 -6.14
N ILE A 280 -8.81 -17.78 -4.97
CA ILE A 280 -8.20 -16.77 -4.08
C ILE A 280 -6.81 -17.19 -3.63
N SER A 281 -6.11 -17.96 -4.45
CA SER A 281 -4.79 -18.51 -4.10
C SER A 281 -3.72 -17.43 -3.92
N TRP A 282 -3.93 -16.22 -4.44
CA TRP A 282 -3.06 -15.06 -4.18
C TRP A 282 -3.02 -14.70 -2.69
N ALA A 283 -4.11 -14.91 -1.96
CA ALA A 283 -4.22 -14.49 -0.57
C ALA A 283 -3.35 -15.32 0.38
N ARG A 284 -2.87 -16.50 -0.02
CA ARG A 284 -1.97 -17.33 0.81
C ARG A 284 -0.51 -16.85 0.81
N TYR A 285 -0.17 -15.95 -0.12
CA TYR A 285 1.16 -15.36 -0.23
C TYR A 285 1.14 -13.93 0.30
N GLN A 286 2.06 -13.58 1.18
CA GLN A 286 2.31 -12.18 1.57
C GLN A 286 2.94 -11.41 0.39
N LEU A 287 3.87 -12.05 -0.30
CA LEU A 287 4.55 -11.53 -1.48
C LEU A 287 4.84 -12.71 -2.41
N ALA A 288 4.56 -12.55 -3.69
CA ALA A 288 5.11 -13.40 -4.74
C ALA A 288 5.71 -12.53 -5.83
N VAL A 289 6.80 -12.98 -6.45
CA VAL A 289 7.38 -12.31 -7.63
C VAL A 289 7.43 -13.31 -8.76
N THR A 290 6.80 -12.94 -9.87
CA THR A 290 6.72 -13.76 -11.08
C THR A 290 7.37 -13.05 -12.25
N ARG A 291 7.63 -13.78 -13.32
CA ARG A 291 7.95 -13.16 -14.61
C ARG A 291 6.72 -12.44 -15.15
N ARG A 292 6.92 -11.23 -15.71
CA ARG A 292 5.86 -10.45 -16.34
C ARG A 292 5.42 -11.09 -17.64
N LYS A 293 4.12 -11.34 -17.81
CA LYS A 293 3.52 -11.89 -19.03
C LYS A 293 2.23 -11.15 -19.40
N GLU A 294 1.93 -11.06 -20.69
CA GLU A 294 0.69 -10.43 -21.18
C GLU A 294 -0.54 -11.30 -20.90
N GLU A 295 -0.35 -12.62 -20.91
CA GLU A 295 -1.35 -13.64 -20.60
C GLU A 295 -1.63 -13.80 -19.09
N GLU A 296 -0.84 -13.15 -18.22
CA GLU A 296 -1.04 -13.08 -16.77
C GLU A 296 -1.33 -11.64 -16.31
N PRO A 297 -2.36 -10.96 -16.86
CA PRO A 297 -2.53 -9.53 -16.66
C PRO A 297 -3.06 -9.18 -15.26
N THR A 298 -3.82 -10.11 -14.64
CA THR A 298 -4.50 -9.94 -13.35
C THR A 298 -4.41 -11.19 -12.49
N SER A 299 -4.42 -11.04 -11.16
CA SER A 299 -4.38 -12.17 -10.20
C SER A 299 -5.76 -12.73 -9.83
N THR A 300 -6.82 -12.08 -10.32
CA THR A 300 -8.24 -12.45 -10.13
C THR A 300 -9.01 -12.25 -11.44
N SER A 301 -10.29 -12.58 -11.43
CA SER A 301 -11.24 -12.32 -12.51
C SER A 301 -12.61 -11.95 -11.94
N ALA A 302 -13.36 -11.14 -12.68
CA ALA A 302 -14.73 -10.77 -12.31
C ALA A 302 -15.70 -11.97 -12.25
N TYR A 303 -15.30 -13.12 -12.78
CA TYR A 303 -16.09 -14.35 -12.77
C TYR A 303 -15.78 -15.27 -11.59
N ASN A 304 -14.67 -15.05 -10.87
CA ASN A 304 -14.22 -15.95 -9.81
C ASN A 304 -15.20 -16.04 -8.63
N GLN A 305 -15.95 -14.96 -8.31
CA GLN A 305 -16.92 -14.98 -7.21
C GLN A 305 -18.04 -16.01 -7.39
N ASN A 306 -18.53 -16.16 -8.63
CA ASN A 306 -19.76 -16.93 -8.91
C ASN A 306 -19.46 -18.38 -9.31
N ASP A 307 -18.22 -18.69 -9.69
CA ASP A 307 -17.73 -20.06 -9.82
C ASP A 307 -16.30 -20.18 -9.26
N PRO A 308 -16.14 -20.10 -7.92
CA PRO A 308 -14.83 -20.19 -7.30
C PRO A 308 -14.24 -21.61 -7.34
N TRP A 309 -15.05 -22.62 -7.70
CA TRP A 309 -14.64 -24.01 -7.80
C TRP A 309 -13.95 -24.31 -9.14
N THR A 310 -14.33 -23.58 -10.19
CA THR A 310 -13.69 -23.62 -11.51
C THR A 310 -13.22 -22.21 -11.89
N PRO A 311 -12.22 -21.65 -11.17
CA PRO A 311 -11.87 -20.24 -11.31
C PRO A 311 -11.36 -19.92 -12.71
N THR A 312 -11.77 -18.76 -13.22
CA THR A 312 -11.27 -18.24 -14.51
C THR A 312 -9.80 -17.87 -14.44
N VAL A 313 -9.36 -17.33 -13.29
CA VAL A 313 -7.95 -17.04 -13.00
C VAL A 313 -7.59 -17.68 -11.66
N ALA A 314 -6.51 -18.46 -11.65
CA ALA A 314 -5.94 -19.03 -10.44
C ALA A 314 -4.49 -18.57 -10.31
N PHE A 315 -4.24 -17.61 -9.42
CA PHE A 315 -2.92 -16.99 -9.26
C PHE A 315 -1.79 -17.99 -8.97
N ALA A 316 -2.09 -19.11 -8.32
CA ALA A 316 -1.10 -20.14 -8.02
C ALA A 316 -0.43 -20.71 -9.28
N ASP A 317 -1.11 -20.67 -10.43
CA ASP A 317 -0.58 -21.17 -11.70
C ASP A 317 0.51 -20.26 -12.28
N PHE A 318 0.59 -19.00 -11.82
CA PHE A 318 1.64 -18.05 -12.24
C PHE A 318 2.99 -18.38 -11.60
N ILE A 319 2.99 -19.10 -10.49
CA ILE A 319 4.22 -19.54 -9.80
C ILE A 319 4.51 -20.96 -10.29
N ASN A 320 5.33 -21.06 -11.32
CA ASN A 320 5.59 -22.32 -12.03
C ASN A 320 7.11 -22.64 -12.10
N ASN A 321 7.87 -22.04 -11.18
CA ASN A 321 9.32 -22.20 -11.01
C ASN A 321 10.14 -21.70 -12.22
N GLU A 322 9.64 -20.69 -12.93
CA GLU A 322 10.43 -19.96 -13.92
C GLU A 322 11.60 -19.21 -13.26
N THR A 323 12.61 -18.86 -14.08
CA THR A 323 13.71 -18.00 -13.62
C THR A 323 13.26 -16.55 -13.54
N ILE A 324 13.69 -15.87 -12.48
CA ILE A 324 13.41 -14.44 -12.24
C ILE A 324 14.69 -13.61 -12.17
N THR A 325 15.81 -14.15 -12.67
CA THR A 325 17.09 -13.44 -12.69
C THR A 325 17.25 -12.72 -14.02
N ASN A 326 17.31 -11.40 -13.97
CA ASN A 326 17.54 -10.53 -15.13
C ASN A 326 16.41 -10.57 -16.17
N GLU A 327 15.18 -10.71 -15.68
CA GLU A 327 13.94 -10.76 -16.47
C GLU A 327 13.05 -9.55 -16.15
N ASP A 328 11.96 -9.40 -16.90
CA ASP A 328 10.86 -8.49 -16.58
C ASP A 328 10.02 -9.12 -15.46
N LEU A 329 9.87 -8.42 -14.33
CA LEU A 329 9.37 -8.99 -13.07
C LEU A 329 8.20 -8.20 -12.52
N VAL A 330 7.20 -8.92 -12.01
CA VAL A 330 6.03 -8.33 -11.33
C VAL A 330 5.97 -8.84 -9.90
N ALA A 331 5.81 -7.92 -8.94
CA ALA A 331 5.47 -8.25 -7.56
C ALA A 331 3.96 -8.28 -7.35
N TRP A 332 3.50 -9.32 -6.68
CA TRP A 332 2.12 -9.49 -6.25
C TRP A 332 2.10 -9.43 -4.72
N ILE A 333 1.52 -8.36 -4.19
CA ILE A 333 1.57 -8.04 -2.76
C ILE A 333 0.19 -8.29 -2.16
N THR A 334 0.13 -9.11 -1.12
CA THR A 334 -1.08 -9.29 -0.32
C THR A 334 -0.93 -8.61 1.03
N THR A 335 -1.88 -7.76 1.36
CA THR A 335 -2.02 -7.14 2.68
C THR A 335 -3.39 -7.47 3.26
N GLY A 336 -3.57 -7.33 4.56
CA GLY A 336 -4.84 -7.67 5.17
C GLY A 336 -4.81 -7.57 6.68
N PHE A 337 -5.95 -7.88 7.29
CA PHE A 337 -6.10 -7.96 8.74
C PHE A 337 -7.27 -8.86 9.15
N LEU A 338 -7.19 -9.43 10.35
CA LEU A 338 -8.34 -10.04 11.01
C LEU A 338 -9.20 -8.93 11.65
N HIS A 339 -10.51 -8.97 11.42
CA HIS A 339 -11.47 -8.08 12.06
C HIS A 339 -12.45 -8.91 12.90
N ILE A 340 -12.38 -8.71 14.21
CA ILE A 340 -13.41 -9.17 15.14
C ILE A 340 -14.22 -7.92 15.50
N PRO A 341 -15.41 -7.71 14.91
CA PRO A 341 -16.16 -6.49 15.15
C PRO A 341 -16.47 -6.30 16.64
N HIS A 342 -16.48 -5.06 17.10
CA HIS A 342 -16.71 -4.69 18.49
C HIS A 342 -17.60 -3.44 18.59
N SER A 343 -18.02 -3.06 19.79
CA SER A 343 -19.01 -1.99 20.02
C SER A 343 -18.65 -0.67 19.35
N GLU A 344 -17.37 -0.35 19.28
CA GLU A 344 -16.80 0.86 18.69
C GLU A 344 -16.83 0.86 17.15
N ASP A 345 -17.18 -0.28 16.51
CA ASP A 345 -17.51 -0.36 15.09
C ASP A 345 -18.95 0.11 14.78
N ILE A 346 -19.71 0.56 15.79
CA ILE A 346 -21.04 1.15 15.62
C ILE A 346 -20.95 2.69 15.76
N PRO A 347 -21.43 3.47 14.77
CA PRO A 347 -22.13 3.02 13.57
C PRO A 347 -21.21 2.45 12.49
N ASN A 348 -19.96 2.90 12.41
CA ASN A 348 -19.02 2.49 11.38
C ASN A 348 -17.67 2.09 11.97
N THR A 349 -17.05 1.11 11.33
CA THR A 349 -15.65 0.78 11.55
C THR A 349 -14.79 1.99 11.25
N VAL A 350 -13.83 2.28 12.13
CA VAL A 350 -12.96 3.45 11.99
C VAL A 350 -11.69 3.12 11.21
N THR A 351 -11.14 4.12 10.53
CA THR A 351 -9.90 3.97 9.73
C THR A 351 -8.62 3.93 10.58
N VAL A 352 -8.69 4.34 11.85
CA VAL A 352 -7.55 4.36 12.78
C VAL A 352 -7.22 2.91 13.16
N GLY A 353 -5.99 2.49 12.88
CA GLY A 353 -5.54 1.10 13.12
C GLY A 353 -5.91 0.11 12.00
N ASN A 354 -6.90 0.42 11.17
CA ASN A 354 -7.36 -0.43 10.06
C ASN A 354 -6.72 -0.03 8.71
N SER A 355 -5.44 0.33 8.74
CA SER A 355 -4.67 0.69 7.55
C SER A 355 -3.62 -0.36 7.24
N VAL A 356 -3.65 -0.89 6.03
CA VAL A 356 -2.67 -1.88 5.54
C VAL A 356 -2.20 -1.51 4.14
N GLY A 357 -1.07 -2.06 3.69
CA GLY A 357 -0.48 -1.65 2.42
C GLY A 357 1.01 -1.97 2.30
N PHE A 358 1.71 -1.22 1.47
CA PHE A 358 3.14 -1.41 1.24
C PHE A 358 3.82 -0.10 0.84
N LEU A 359 5.12 -0.02 1.07
CA LEU A 359 6.00 1.01 0.53
C LEU A 359 6.99 0.42 -0.48
N LEU A 360 7.19 1.15 -1.56
CA LEU A 360 8.27 1.00 -2.53
C LEU A 360 9.31 2.07 -2.21
N ARG A 361 10.48 1.66 -1.76
CA ARG A 361 11.52 2.56 -1.24
C ARG A 361 12.78 2.49 -2.09
N PRO A 362 13.34 3.62 -2.56
CA PRO A 362 14.65 3.61 -3.20
C PRO A 362 15.69 3.00 -2.24
N TYR A 363 16.46 2.04 -2.74
CA TYR A 363 17.52 1.36 -2.00
C TYR A 363 18.77 1.28 -2.87
N ASN A 364 19.75 2.15 -2.58
CA ASN A 364 20.90 2.40 -3.45
C ASN A 364 20.53 2.80 -4.89
N TYR A 365 19.27 3.20 -5.15
CA TYR A 365 18.83 3.62 -6.47
C TYR A 365 19.46 4.94 -6.92
N TYR A 366 19.56 5.89 -5.97
CA TYR A 366 20.24 7.17 -6.13
C TYR A 366 21.63 7.12 -5.48
N ASP A 367 22.46 8.11 -5.81
CA ASP A 367 23.78 8.28 -5.18
C ASP A 367 23.67 8.85 -3.75
N LEU A 368 22.57 9.53 -3.45
CA LEU A 368 22.25 10.16 -2.17
C LEU A 368 20.73 10.43 -2.13
N ASP A 369 20.20 10.82 -0.97
CA ASP A 369 18.78 11.13 -0.81
C ASP A 369 18.33 12.22 -1.81
N PRO A 370 17.42 11.93 -2.76
CA PRO A 370 17.02 12.90 -3.78
C PRO A 370 16.30 14.13 -3.19
N SER A 371 15.83 14.08 -1.93
CA SER A 371 15.21 15.20 -1.22
C SER A 371 16.21 16.29 -0.80
N ILE A 372 17.53 16.05 -0.93
CA ILE A 372 18.54 17.07 -0.63
C ILE A 372 18.38 18.31 -1.51
N TYR A 373 17.84 18.12 -2.72
CA TYR A 373 17.61 19.18 -3.72
C TYR A 373 16.23 19.80 -3.61
N SER A 374 15.45 19.48 -2.57
CA SER A 374 14.14 20.10 -2.35
C SER A 374 14.29 21.60 -2.10
N HIS A 375 13.46 22.40 -2.77
CA HIS A 375 13.37 23.84 -2.55
C HIS A 375 12.73 24.20 -1.21
N ASP A 376 12.03 23.25 -0.58
CA ASP A 376 11.41 23.42 0.75
C ASP A 376 12.39 23.08 1.89
N GLY A 377 13.64 22.74 1.55
CA GLY A 377 14.69 22.48 2.54
C GLY A 377 15.09 23.76 3.27
N VAL A 378 15.24 23.67 4.59
CA VAL A 378 15.68 24.78 5.44
C VAL A 378 17.03 24.43 6.04
N PHE A 379 17.99 25.35 5.94
CA PHE A 379 19.31 25.23 6.54
C PHE A 379 19.80 26.59 7.02
N PHE A 380 20.37 26.64 8.22
CA PHE A 380 21.06 27.83 8.74
C PHE A 380 22.08 27.44 9.80
N THR A 381 23.13 28.25 9.94
CA THR A 381 24.16 28.11 10.99
C THR A 381 23.94 29.14 12.10
N SER A 382 24.67 29.00 13.22
CA SER A 382 24.67 29.98 14.30
C SER A 382 25.26 31.34 13.92
N GLU A 383 26.00 31.42 12.81
CA GLU A 383 26.67 32.63 12.34
C GLU A 383 25.79 33.48 11.42
N GLN A 384 24.64 32.93 10.99
CA GLN A 384 23.71 33.58 10.08
C GLN A 384 22.52 34.17 10.83
N ASP A 385 21.92 35.24 10.26
CA ASP A 385 20.63 35.73 10.73
C ASP A 385 19.51 34.83 10.22
N PHE A 386 19.14 33.81 11.00
CA PHE A 386 18.05 32.89 10.69
C PHE A 386 16.64 33.51 10.78
N MET A 387 16.54 34.80 11.14
CA MET A 387 15.32 35.61 11.05
C MET A 387 15.21 36.32 9.70
N ALA A 388 16.26 36.34 8.88
CA ALA A 388 16.23 36.91 7.54
C ALA A 388 15.61 35.91 6.54
N CYS A 389 14.69 36.39 5.69
CA CYS A 389 14.01 35.58 4.66
C CYS A 389 14.99 34.96 3.65
N GLU A 390 16.09 35.66 3.35
CA GLU A 390 17.13 35.21 2.41
C GLU A 390 17.86 33.94 2.91
N ILE A 391 17.93 33.76 4.23
CA ILE A 391 18.56 32.62 4.89
C ILE A 391 17.53 31.54 5.20
N ASN A 392 16.38 31.95 5.72
CA ASN A 392 15.33 31.07 6.18
C ASN A 392 13.99 31.45 5.52
N PRO A 393 13.55 30.71 4.48
CA PRO A 393 12.27 30.97 3.82
C PRO A 393 11.07 30.97 4.78
N LEU A 394 11.15 30.25 5.90
CA LEU A 394 10.07 30.25 6.90
C LEU A 394 9.90 31.62 7.57
N ALA A 395 10.96 32.43 7.66
CA ALA A 395 10.90 33.75 8.26
C ALA A 395 10.05 34.75 7.44
N CYS A 396 9.86 34.51 6.14
CA CYS A 396 8.98 35.31 5.29
C CYS A 396 7.57 34.77 5.12
N LEU A 397 7.25 33.57 5.63
CA LEU A 397 5.90 33.02 5.55
C LEU A 397 4.82 33.97 6.11
N PRO A 398 5.00 34.67 7.25
CA PRO A 398 3.98 35.61 7.75
C PRO A 398 3.65 36.76 6.80
N LYS A 399 4.59 37.14 5.92
CA LYS A 399 4.39 38.20 4.91
C LYS A 399 3.84 37.64 3.60
N THR A 400 4.41 36.52 3.15
CA THR A 400 4.14 35.92 1.82
C THR A 400 2.90 35.05 1.79
N ALA A 401 2.62 34.30 2.86
CA ALA A 401 1.41 33.51 3.04
C ALA A 401 0.33 34.30 3.81
N SER A 402 0.15 35.59 3.45
CA SER A 402 -0.78 36.51 4.12
C SER A 402 -2.22 36.42 3.61
N CYS A 403 -2.46 35.66 2.54
CA CYS A 403 -3.79 35.43 1.98
C CYS A 403 -4.12 33.93 1.93
N LEU A 404 -5.42 33.64 2.01
CA LEU A 404 -5.97 32.32 1.72
C LEU A 404 -6.70 32.38 0.37
N PRO A 405 -6.73 31.27 -0.38
CA PRO A 405 -7.57 31.21 -1.57
C PRO A 405 -9.05 31.36 -1.17
N ASN A 406 -9.86 31.88 -2.09
CA ASN A 406 -11.30 31.80 -1.93
C ASN A 406 -11.71 30.32 -2.03
N PHE A 407 -12.38 29.84 -0.99
CA PHE A 407 -12.85 28.46 -0.95
C PHE A 407 -14.05 28.33 -1.91
N PRO A 408 -14.06 27.34 -2.84
CA PRO A 408 -15.23 27.12 -3.67
C PRO A 408 -16.44 26.78 -2.79
N PRO A 409 -17.67 27.15 -3.17
CA PRO A 409 -18.86 26.72 -2.43
C PRO A 409 -18.94 25.19 -2.43
N PHE A 410 -19.43 24.62 -1.34
CA PHE A 410 -19.63 23.18 -1.25
C PHE A 410 -20.65 22.74 -2.31
N THR A 411 -20.31 21.69 -3.04
CA THR A 411 -21.18 21.03 -4.01
C THR A 411 -21.10 19.53 -3.81
N TYR A 412 -22.23 18.86 -3.95
CA TYR A 412 -22.33 17.41 -3.94
C TYR A 412 -23.48 17.04 -4.87
N ASP A 413 -23.16 16.43 -6.00
CA ASP A 413 -24.14 16.11 -7.04
C ASP A 413 -25.05 14.91 -6.65
N GLY A 414 -24.90 14.41 -5.42
CA GLY A 414 -25.82 13.48 -4.80
C GLY A 414 -25.67 12.04 -5.30
N PHE A 415 -26.76 11.30 -5.17
CA PHE A 415 -26.88 9.87 -5.51
C PHE A 415 -27.32 9.66 -6.98
N GLN A 416 -27.23 10.69 -7.82
CA GLN A 416 -27.72 10.64 -9.20
C GLN A 416 -26.75 9.81 -10.06
N ASN A 417 -27.27 8.83 -10.80
CA ASN A 417 -26.54 7.89 -11.66
C ASN A 417 -25.71 6.79 -10.94
N MET A 418 -26.04 6.46 -9.68
CA MET A 418 -25.55 5.23 -9.03
C MET A 418 -26.39 4.00 -9.36
#